data_AF-F3FWD6-F1
#
_entry.id   AF-F3FWD6-F1
#
_cell.length_a   1.000
_cell.length_b   1.000
_cell.length_c   1.000
_cell.angle_alpha   90.00
_cell.angle_beta   90.00
_cell.angle_gamma   90.00
#
_symmetry.space_group_name_H-M   'P 1'
#
loop_
_entity.id
_entity.type
_entity.pdbx_description
1 polymer ?
#
loop_
_entity_poly.entity_id
_entity_poly.type
_entity_poly.pdbx_seq_one_letter_code
_entity_poly.pdbx_strand_id
1 'polypeptide(L)' 'MNIPNLITVLRVLLIPIFILLFYMPYHWSYMAASAVFAFAAATDW' A
#
# COMPACT_ATOMS: atom_id res chain seq x y z
N MET A 1 -7.53 10.43 17.17
CA MET A 1 -8.11 10.08 15.86
C MET A 1 -8.77 8.72 15.99
N ASN A 2 -10.02 8.57 15.55
CA ASN A 2 -10.78 7.33 15.70
C ASN A 2 -10.11 6.19 14.91
N ILE A 3 -10.05 4.98 15.49
CA ILE A 3 -9.58 3.73 14.85
C ILE A 3 -10.11 3.58 13.40
N PRO A 4 -11.42 3.76 13.11
CA PRO A 4 -11.93 3.71 11.73
C PRO A 4 -11.35 4.77 10.80
N ASN A 5 -11.02 5.97 11.32
CA ASN A 5 -10.41 7.05 10.53
C ASN A 5 -8.95 6.73 10.18
N LEU A 6 -8.26 5.97 11.04
CA LEU A 6 -6.89 5.50 10.77
C LEU A 6 -6.86 4.51 9.62
N ILE A 7 -7.82 3.56 9.56
CA ILE A 7 -7.92 2.57 8.47
C ILE A 7 -8.27 3.23 7.12
N THR A 8 -9.13 4.25 7.13
CA THR A 8 -9.48 4.99 5.91
C THR A 8 -8.28 5.77 5.38
N VAL A 9 -7.55 6.48 6.26
CA VAL A 9 -6.33 7.19 5.86
C VAL A 9 -5.26 6.22 5.38
N LEU A 10 -5.11 5.06 6.03
CA LEU A 10 -4.20 4.00 5.61
C LEU A 10 -4.45 3.59 4.15
N ARG A 11 -5.70 3.28 3.76
CA ARG A 11 -6.04 2.90 2.36
C ARG A 11 -5.65 3.98 1.35
N VAL A 12 -5.92 5.25 1.64
CA VAL A 12 -5.59 6.38 0.76
C VAL A 12 -4.07 6.52 0.59
N LEU A 13 -3.29 6.23 1.64
CA LEU A 13 -1.83 6.30 1.63
C LEU A 13 -1.18 5.10 0.93
N LEU A 14 -1.80 3.91 0.96
CA LEU A 14 -1.27 2.73 0.27
C LEU A 14 -1.33 2.84 -1.25
N ILE A 15 -2.30 3.54 -1.83
CA ILE A 15 -2.41 3.74 -3.29
C ILE A 15 -1.15 4.43 -3.88
N PRO A 16 -0.72 5.63 -3.41
CA PRO A 16 0.47 6.28 -3.93
C PRO A 16 1.76 5.52 -3.59
N ILE A 17 1.83 4.83 -2.45
CA ILE A 17 2.98 3.96 -2.09
C ILE A 17 3.12 2.82 -3.10
N PHE A 18 2.01 2.15 -3.44
CA PHE A 18 2.00 1.08 -4.41
C PHE A 18 2.47 1.57 -5.79
N ILE A 19 1.96 2.73 -6.24
CA ILE A 19 2.37 3.34 -7.51
C ILE A 19 3.87 3.68 -7.51
N LEU A 20 4.39 4.28 -6.43
CA LEU A 20 5.82 4.62 -6.31
C LEU A 20 6.71 3.38 -6.36
N LEU A 21 6.35 2.31 -5.64
CA LEU A 21 7.09 1.06 -5.67
C LEU A 21 6.98 0.38 -7.04
N PHE A 22 5.84 0.46 -7.72
CA PHE A 22 5.70 -0.15 -9.04
C PHE A 22 6.49 0.59 -10.13
N TYR A 23 6.58 1.92 -10.04
CA TYR A 23 7.30 2.74 -11.03
C TYR A 23 8.82 2.77 -10.83
N MET A 24 9.30 2.32 -9.68
CA MET A 24 10.70 2.38 -9.31
C MET A 24 11.50 1.27 -10.03
N PRO A 25 12.58 1.61 -10.78
CA PRO A 25 13.28 0.71 -11.70
C PRO A 25 14.31 -0.18 -10.99
N TYR A 26 13.92 -0.83 -9.90
CA TYR A 26 14.78 -1.79 -9.22
C TYR A 26 14.13 -3.17 -9.13
N HIS A 27 14.94 -4.23 -9.15
CA HIS A 27 14.45 -5.61 -9.07
C HIS A 27 13.66 -5.91 -7.78
N TRP A 28 14.06 -5.33 -6.64
CA TRP A 28 13.33 -5.46 -5.36
C TRP A 28 11.99 -4.72 -5.34
N SER A 29 11.75 -3.83 -6.30
CA SER A 29 10.57 -2.97 -6.31
C SER A 29 9.29 -3.74 -6.60
N TYR A 30 9.36 -4.77 -7.45
CA TYR A 30 8.24 -5.68 -7.71
C TYR A 30 7.85 -6.50 -6.47
N MET A 31 8.86 -6.94 -5.70
CA MET A 31 8.64 -7.73 -4.48
C MET A 31 8.09 -6.87 -3.34
N ALA A 32 8.53 -5.61 -3.25
CA ALA A 32 7.96 -4.62 -2.33
C ALA A 32 6.52 -4.24 -2.74
N ALA A 33 6.25 -4.03 -4.03
CA ALA A 33 4.93 -3.72 -4.53
C ALA A 33 3.93 -4.86 -4.26
N SER A 34 4.32 -6.13 -4.44
CA SER A 34 3.45 -7.27 -4.15
C SER A 34 3.14 -7.42 -2.66
N ALA A 35 4.12 -7.17 -1.78
CA ALA A 35 3.91 -7.18 -0.33
C ALA A 35 2.96 -6.05 0.11
N VAL A 36 3.13 -4.84 -0.43
CA VAL A 36 2.23 -3.70 -0.15
C VAL A 36 0.83 -3.97 -0.66
N PHE A 37 0.69 -4.58 -1.85
CA PHE A 37 -0.61 -4.95 -2.40
C PHE A 37 -1.34 -6.00 -1.53
N ALA A 38 -0.63 -7.03 -1.06
CA ALA A 38 -1.20 -8.03 -0.16
C ALA A 38 -1.66 -7.41 1.16
N PHE A 39 -0.89 -6.46 1.71
CA PHE A 39 -1.24 -5.75 2.94
C PHE A 39 -2.43 -4.79 2.73
N ALA A 40 -2.49 -4.12 1.57
CA ALA A 40 -3.62 -3.30 1.17
C ALA A 40 -4.90 -4.13 1.09
N ALA A 41 -4.85 -5.29 0.42
CA ALA A 41 -5.99 -6.19 0.30
C ALA A 41 -6.49 -6.70 1.66
N ALA A 42 -5.58 -7.00 2.60
CA ALA A 42 -5.95 -7.44 3.94
C ALA A 42 -6.64 -6.35 4.79
N THR A 43 -6.36 -5.07 4.50
CA THR A 43 -6.95 -3.93 5.20
C THR A 43 -8.15 -3.33 4.45
N ASP A 44 -8.48 -3.85 3.25
CA ASP A 44 -9.59 -3.39 2.41
C ASP A 44 -10.97 -4.00 2.77
N TRP A 45 -11.03 -4.97 3.69
CA TRP A 45 -12.27 -5.54 4.23
C TRP A 45 -13.04 -4.57 5.14
#